data_AF-A0A9E9JWT4-F1
#
_entry.id   AF-A0A9E9JWT4-F1
#
_cell.length_a   1.000
_cell.length_b   1.000
_cell.length_c   1.000
_cell.angle_alpha   90.00
_cell.angle_beta   90.00
_cell.angle_gamma   90.00
#
_symmetry.space_group_name_H-M   'P 1'
#
loop_
_entity.id
_entity.type
_entity.pdbx_description
1 polymer ?
#
loop_
_entity_poly.entity_id
_entity_poly.type
_entity_poly.pdbx_seq_one_letter_code
_entity_poly.pdbx_strand_id
1 'polypeptide(L)'
;MKNNFARNSQHLCTFFPNKFQFNNFFIQLFYFIILSLFGYLGLKFSNPRSSIKPNDFDLFYTSVSASTVSSMTSIEMETFSNSQLILLTFLMLVGGEVFTSMLQLFLDRFSNFTQNHSVKNDSPPIDIIQIELGLVSLPQPENHSQSDNNNNNNINNKDKIKYNSLRYLSYVVLGYLMIVHFFGFRFLTLYLNYISSAKHVLKNKGIKIETFSLFTIVSTFASCGYVPTNENMIVFKKNSGLLLLILPHIFLGNTLYPSCLRLFIIVLKSVTKREEFSYLLKNSKEMGYDHLLSPLHCWNLVVTVFGLNVIQFVLFCSLEWSSKIMEGLNLYQKVVASLFQVTNARHSGESVFDISTISSAMLVLFIVMM
;
A
#
# COMPACT_ATOMS: atom_id res chain seq x y z
N MET A 1 -47.11 -43.15 8.15
CA MET A 1 -47.11 -41.75 7.66
C MET A 1 -46.19 -40.85 8.49
N LYS A 2 -44.87 -41.16 8.56
CA LYS A 2 -43.88 -40.29 9.23
C LYS A 2 -42.46 -40.36 8.64
N ASN A 3 -42.31 -40.94 7.43
CA ASN A 3 -41.01 -41.17 6.80
C ASN A 3 -40.80 -40.50 5.43
N ASN A 4 -41.75 -39.67 4.96
CA ASN A 4 -41.63 -39.02 3.64
C ASN A 4 -41.28 -37.52 3.68
N PHE A 5 -41.07 -36.92 4.86
CA PHE A 5 -40.70 -35.50 4.95
C PHE A 5 -39.19 -35.24 5.10
N ALA A 6 -38.40 -36.25 5.45
CA ALA A 6 -36.94 -36.13 5.58
C ALA A 6 -36.17 -36.30 4.26
N ARG A 7 -36.81 -36.85 3.21
CA ARG A 7 -36.15 -37.20 1.94
C ARG A 7 -36.10 -36.05 0.92
N ASN A 8 -36.93 -35.01 1.10
CA ASN A 8 -36.90 -33.82 0.23
C ASN A 8 -35.99 -32.68 0.73
N SER A 9 -35.43 -32.77 1.94
CA SER A 9 -34.45 -31.78 2.42
C SER A 9 -33.02 -32.07 1.98
N GLN A 10 -32.73 -33.28 1.46
CA GLN A 10 -31.39 -33.68 1.02
C GLN A 10 -31.12 -33.39 -0.46
N HIS A 11 -32.15 -33.08 -1.26
CA HIS A 11 -31.99 -32.72 -2.68
C HIS A 11 -31.88 -31.20 -2.94
N LEU A 12 -32.05 -30.35 -1.91
CA LEU A 12 -31.82 -28.90 -2.03
C LEU A 12 -30.41 -28.46 -1.63
N CYS A 13 -29.66 -29.30 -0.92
CA CYS A 13 -28.25 -29.06 -0.59
C CYS A 13 -27.27 -29.58 -1.65
N THR A 14 -27.75 -30.08 -2.78
CA THR A 14 -26.92 -30.55 -3.92
C THR A 14 -26.92 -29.58 -5.10
N PHE A 15 -27.29 -28.32 -4.86
CA PHE A 15 -27.20 -27.22 -5.85
C PHE A 15 -26.20 -26.12 -5.49
N PHE A 16 -25.38 -26.33 -4.46
CA PHE A 16 -24.17 -25.54 -4.26
C PHE A 16 -22.97 -26.38 -4.70
N PRO A 17 -22.40 -26.16 -5.89
CA PRO A 17 -21.12 -26.76 -6.22
C PRO A 17 -20.10 -26.25 -5.21
N ASN A 18 -19.60 -27.18 -4.38
CA ASN A 18 -18.39 -27.04 -3.58
C ASN A 18 -17.21 -26.78 -4.53
N LYS A 19 -17.02 -25.51 -4.88
CA LYS A 19 -15.79 -24.84 -5.33
C LYS A 19 -16.16 -23.43 -5.79
N PHE A 20 -16.66 -22.60 -4.88
CA PHE A 20 -16.43 -21.16 -5.03
C PHE A 20 -14.95 -20.93 -4.75
N GLN A 21 -14.10 -21.10 -5.77
CA GLN A 21 -12.90 -20.29 -5.87
C GLN A 21 -13.41 -18.85 -5.97
N PHE A 22 -13.67 -18.20 -4.83
CA PHE A 22 -13.87 -16.76 -4.81
C PHE A 22 -12.62 -16.18 -5.45
N ASN A 23 -12.76 -15.69 -6.68
CA ASN A 23 -11.64 -15.14 -7.42
C ASN A 23 -11.08 -13.98 -6.59
N ASN A 24 -9.76 -13.91 -6.38
CA ASN A 24 -9.11 -12.86 -5.59
C ASN A 24 -9.57 -11.45 -6.05
N PHE A 25 -9.88 -11.31 -7.33
CA PHE A 25 -10.50 -10.12 -7.91
C PHE A 25 -11.81 -9.69 -7.23
N PHE A 26 -12.76 -10.60 -7.03
CA PHE A 26 -14.05 -10.24 -6.42
C PHE A 26 -13.89 -9.85 -4.94
N ILE A 27 -12.97 -10.50 -4.23
CA ILE A 27 -12.66 -10.13 -2.83
C ILE A 27 -12.12 -8.70 -2.77
N GLN A 28 -11.17 -8.35 -3.64
CA GLN A 28 -10.63 -6.99 -3.73
C GLN A 28 -11.70 -5.98 -4.17
N LEU A 29 -12.56 -6.34 -5.12
CA LEU A 29 -13.67 -5.47 -5.57
C LEU A 29 -14.64 -5.17 -4.42
N PHE A 30 -15.10 -6.22 -3.71
CA PHE A 30 -15.98 -6.03 -2.55
C PHE A 30 -15.31 -5.23 -1.44
N TYR A 31 -14.01 -5.42 -1.22
CA TYR A 31 -13.23 -4.63 -0.27
C TYR A 31 -13.32 -3.14 -0.57
N PHE A 32 -13.05 -2.71 -1.80
CA PHE A 32 -13.12 -1.28 -2.17
C PHE A 32 -14.56 -0.73 -2.14
N ILE A 33 -15.56 -1.53 -2.51
CA ILE A 33 -16.97 -1.12 -2.41
C ILE A 33 -17.37 -0.88 -0.95
N ILE A 34 -17.05 -1.83 -0.06
CA ILE A 34 -17.36 -1.72 1.37
C ILE A 34 -16.60 -0.56 2.01
N LEU A 35 -15.31 -0.41 1.70
CA LEU A 35 -14.48 0.68 2.20
C LEU A 35 -15.03 2.05 1.79
N SER A 36 -15.46 2.19 0.53
CA SER A 36 -16.05 3.43 0.03
C SER A 36 -17.41 3.74 0.66
N LEU A 37 -18.24 2.72 0.87
CA LEU A 37 -19.53 2.87 1.54
C LEU A 37 -19.35 3.26 3.02
N PHE A 38 -18.38 2.64 3.70
CA PHE A 38 -18.01 2.98 5.07
C PHE A 38 -17.55 4.43 5.18
N GLY A 39 -16.67 4.87 4.29
CA GLY A 39 -16.22 6.26 4.23
C GLY A 39 -17.37 7.25 3.99
N TYR A 40 -18.28 6.94 3.07
CA TYR A 40 -19.45 7.78 2.79
C TYR A 40 -20.37 7.90 4.01
N LEU A 41 -20.71 6.79 4.65
CA LEU A 41 -21.51 6.79 5.87
C LEU A 41 -20.83 7.60 6.97
N GLY A 42 -19.52 7.41 7.16
CA GLY A 42 -18.74 8.17 8.13
C GLY A 42 -18.73 9.68 7.85
N LEU A 43 -18.58 10.09 6.59
CA LEU A 43 -18.64 11.49 6.19
C LEU A 43 -20.03 12.09 6.39
N LYS A 44 -21.09 11.33 6.07
CA LYS A 44 -22.50 11.74 6.19
C LYS A 44 -22.95 11.92 7.64
N PHE A 45 -22.51 11.05 8.54
CA PHE A 45 -22.85 11.13 9.97
C PHE A 45 -21.96 12.10 10.74
N SER A 46 -20.80 12.47 10.20
CA SER A 46 -19.92 13.47 10.81
C SER A 46 -20.41 14.89 10.50
N ASN A 47 -20.27 15.79 11.47
CA ASN A 47 -20.63 17.19 11.28
C ASN A 47 -19.53 17.90 10.45
N PRO A 48 -19.89 18.54 9.33
CA PRO A 48 -18.93 19.35 8.57
C PRO A 48 -18.56 20.62 9.33
N ARG A 49 -17.49 21.26 8.88
CA ARG A 49 -17.05 22.54 9.44
C ARG A 49 -17.88 23.71 8.89
N SER A 50 -18.35 23.60 7.65
CA SER A 50 -19.25 24.56 7.01
C SER A 50 -20.69 24.40 7.48
N SER A 51 -21.45 25.50 7.48
CA SER A 51 -22.90 25.50 7.79
C SER A 51 -23.73 24.80 6.71
N ILE A 52 -23.22 24.74 5.49
CA ILE A 52 -23.86 24.07 4.34
C ILE A 52 -23.32 22.64 4.27
N LYS A 53 -24.24 21.66 4.32
CA LYS A 53 -23.90 20.25 4.11
C LYS A 53 -23.70 20.00 2.61
N PRO A 54 -22.58 19.36 2.21
CA PRO A 54 -22.38 18.95 0.83
C PRO A 54 -23.44 17.94 0.37
N ASN A 55 -23.63 17.82 -0.94
CA ASN A 55 -24.53 16.85 -1.54
C ASN A 55 -24.07 15.41 -1.21
N ASP A 56 -25.03 14.49 -1.02
CA ASP A 56 -24.73 13.09 -0.70
C ASP A 56 -23.88 12.42 -1.80
N PHE A 57 -24.13 12.77 -3.07
CA PHE A 57 -23.34 12.25 -4.19
C PHE A 57 -21.89 12.71 -4.14
N ASP A 58 -21.65 13.97 -3.79
CA ASP A 58 -20.30 14.54 -3.69
C ASP A 58 -19.51 13.93 -2.52
N LEU A 59 -20.20 13.64 -1.40
CA LEU A 59 -19.61 12.91 -0.28
C LEU A 59 -19.24 11.47 -0.65
N PHE A 60 -20.13 10.79 -1.40
CA PHE A 60 -19.84 9.44 -1.89
C PHE A 60 -18.67 9.45 -2.87
N TYR A 61 -18.65 10.38 -3.82
CA TYR A 61 -17.55 10.55 -4.77
C TYR A 61 -16.22 10.82 -4.06
N THR A 62 -16.22 11.72 -3.06
CA THR A 62 -15.02 12.02 -2.27
C THR A 62 -14.54 10.78 -1.49
N SER A 63 -15.45 9.99 -0.93
CA SER A 63 -15.13 8.75 -0.23
C SER A 63 -14.50 7.71 -1.16
N VAL A 64 -15.09 7.50 -2.35
CA VAL A 64 -14.54 6.61 -3.37
C VAL A 64 -13.16 7.09 -3.82
N SER A 65 -13.01 8.40 -4.09
CA SER A 65 -11.73 8.99 -4.49
C SER A 65 -10.65 8.85 -3.43
N ALA A 66 -10.99 8.98 -2.14
CA ALA A 66 -10.06 8.75 -1.04
C ALA A 66 -9.68 7.27 -0.88
N SER A 67 -10.64 6.36 -1.04
CA SER A 67 -10.42 4.92 -0.89
C SER A 67 -9.65 4.32 -2.08
N THR A 68 -9.83 4.84 -3.29
CA THR A 68 -9.06 4.44 -4.48
C THR A 68 -7.81 5.27 -4.68
N VAL A 69 -7.58 6.26 -3.82
CA VAL A 69 -6.37 7.08 -3.80
C VAL A 69 -6.17 7.85 -5.12
N SER A 70 -7.28 8.29 -5.74
CA SER A 70 -7.26 8.99 -7.04
C SER A 70 -7.17 10.52 -6.94
N SER A 71 -7.40 11.07 -5.75
CA SER A 71 -7.40 12.51 -5.40
C SER A 71 -8.27 13.44 -6.24
N MET A 72 -9.34 12.95 -6.85
CA MET A 72 -10.34 13.81 -7.48
C MET A 72 -11.32 14.35 -6.42
N THR A 73 -11.39 15.68 -6.26
CA THR A 73 -12.30 16.35 -5.33
C THR A 73 -13.47 17.02 -6.04
N SER A 74 -14.70 16.77 -5.59
CA SER A 74 -15.86 17.64 -5.92
C SER A 74 -16.18 18.65 -4.82
N ILE A 75 -15.60 18.47 -3.63
CA ILE A 75 -15.81 19.31 -2.45
C ILE A 75 -14.47 19.92 -2.04
N GLU A 76 -14.49 21.21 -1.71
CA GLU A 76 -13.36 21.91 -1.11
C GLU A 76 -12.87 21.25 0.19
N MET A 77 -11.57 20.99 0.29
CA MET A 77 -10.97 20.28 1.42
C MET A 77 -11.14 21.02 2.76
N GLU A 78 -11.20 22.35 2.74
CA GLU A 78 -11.34 23.19 3.94
C GLU A 78 -12.74 23.14 4.57
N THR A 79 -13.74 22.65 3.83
CA THR A 79 -15.11 22.47 4.34
C THR A 79 -15.23 21.28 5.29
N PHE A 80 -14.32 20.31 5.18
CA PHE A 80 -14.31 19.13 6.04
C PHE A 80 -13.85 19.49 7.45
N SER A 81 -14.51 18.88 8.44
CA SER A 81 -14.06 18.97 9.84
C SER A 81 -12.80 18.15 10.07
N ASN A 82 -12.07 18.42 11.15
CA ASN A 82 -10.86 17.64 11.49
C ASN A 82 -11.17 16.14 11.61
N SER A 83 -12.35 15.76 12.11
CA SER A 83 -12.77 14.36 12.20
C SER A 83 -12.99 13.74 10.83
N GLN A 84 -13.58 14.49 9.88
CA GLN A 84 -13.76 14.04 8.50
C GLN A 84 -12.42 13.91 7.78
N LEU A 85 -11.48 14.84 7.99
CA LEU A 85 -10.12 14.74 7.45
C LEU A 85 -9.39 13.50 8.01
N ILE A 86 -9.55 13.19 9.30
CA ILE A 86 -9.00 11.95 9.89
C ILE A 86 -9.64 10.71 9.27
N LEU A 87 -10.95 10.71 9.02
CA LEU A 87 -11.63 9.62 8.32
C LEU A 87 -11.08 9.44 6.89
N LEU A 88 -10.94 10.53 6.13
CA LEU A 88 -10.33 10.50 4.80
C LEU A 88 -8.88 9.99 4.85
N THR A 89 -8.12 10.38 5.88
CA THR A 89 -6.77 9.86 6.13
C THR A 89 -6.78 8.36 6.31
N PHE A 90 -7.72 7.83 7.10
CA PHE A 90 -7.87 6.39 7.29
C PHE A 90 -8.22 5.68 5.97
N LEU A 91 -9.13 6.25 5.16
CA LEU A 91 -9.49 5.69 3.86
C LEU A 91 -8.29 5.64 2.91
N MET A 92 -7.50 6.71 2.84
CA MET A 92 -6.29 6.76 2.00
C MET A 92 -5.24 5.73 2.45
N LEU A 93 -5.04 5.58 3.76
CA LEU A 93 -4.09 4.60 4.29
C LEU A 93 -4.50 3.17 3.94
N VAL A 94 -5.78 2.84 4.13
CA VAL A 94 -6.33 1.49 3.94
C VAL A 94 -6.52 1.19 2.45
N GLY A 95 -6.83 2.20 1.64
CA GLY A 95 -6.94 2.12 0.19
C GLY A 95 -5.60 2.03 -0.54
N GLY A 96 -4.52 2.51 0.10
CA GLY A 96 -3.18 2.53 -0.49
C GLY A 96 -2.64 1.16 -0.88
N GLU A 97 -1.87 1.13 -1.96
CA GLU A 97 -1.26 -0.07 -2.55
C GLU A 97 -0.41 -0.87 -1.54
N VAL A 98 0.38 -0.17 -0.73
CA VAL A 98 1.22 -0.82 0.29
C VAL A 98 0.37 -1.54 1.34
N PHE A 99 -0.73 -0.94 1.79
CA PHE A 99 -1.60 -1.55 2.78
C PHE A 99 -2.41 -2.72 2.20
N THR A 100 -2.97 -2.54 1.00
CA THR A 100 -3.74 -3.59 0.33
C THR A 100 -2.89 -4.81 -0.01
N SER A 101 -1.64 -4.60 -0.45
CA SER A 101 -0.68 -5.70 -0.66
C SER A 101 -0.30 -6.41 0.63
N MET A 102 -0.19 -5.69 1.76
CA MET A 102 0.00 -6.29 3.08
C MET A 102 -1.23 -7.11 3.50
N LEU A 103 -2.43 -6.59 3.30
CA LEU A 103 -3.68 -7.28 3.63
C LEU A 103 -3.80 -8.59 2.85
N GLN A 104 -3.45 -8.57 1.56
CA GLN A 104 -3.42 -9.78 0.73
C GLN A 104 -2.45 -10.82 1.28
N LEU A 105 -1.24 -10.43 1.69
CA LEU A 105 -0.29 -11.34 2.35
C LEU A 105 -0.85 -11.98 3.64
N PHE A 106 -1.64 -11.24 4.41
CA PHE A 106 -2.28 -11.77 5.61
C PHE A 106 -3.41 -12.76 5.27
N LEU A 107 -4.23 -12.46 4.27
CA LEU A 107 -5.31 -13.33 3.80
C LEU A 107 -4.78 -14.65 3.21
N ASP A 108 -3.76 -14.58 2.36
CA ASP A 108 -3.14 -15.76 1.75
C ASP A 108 -2.55 -16.70 2.81
N ARG A 109 -1.97 -16.12 3.87
CA ARG A 109 -1.47 -16.91 5.00
C ARG A 109 -2.59 -17.59 5.78
N PHE A 110 -3.68 -16.87 6.03
CA PHE A 110 -4.81 -17.42 6.78
C PHE A 110 -5.44 -18.59 6.02
N SER A 111 -5.67 -18.44 4.71
CA SER A 111 -6.19 -19.50 3.84
C SER A 111 -5.29 -20.74 3.83
N ASN A 112 -3.98 -20.56 3.64
CA ASN A 112 -3.01 -21.66 3.65
C ASN A 112 -2.93 -22.37 5.01
N PHE A 113 -3.14 -21.66 6.11
CA PHE A 113 -3.19 -22.24 7.45
C PHE A 113 -4.42 -23.14 7.63
N THR A 114 -5.60 -22.71 7.16
CA THR A 114 -6.83 -23.49 7.21
C THR A 114 -6.73 -24.76 6.36
N GLN A 115 -6.15 -24.66 5.15
CA GLN A 115 -6.00 -25.80 4.24
C GLN A 115 -5.05 -26.88 4.80
N ASN A 116 -3.93 -26.48 5.41
CA ASN A 116 -2.98 -27.41 6.03
C ASN A 116 -3.52 -28.11 7.29
N HIS A 117 -4.47 -27.49 8.00
CA HIS A 117 -5.14 -28.12 9.15
C HIS A 117 -6.21 -29.14 8.73
N SER A 118 -6.91 -28.91 7.61
CA SER A 118 -7.85 -29.92 7.08
C SER A 118 -7.15 -31.17 6.57
N VAL A 119 -5.96 -31.07 5.96
CA VAL A 119 -5.20 -32.24 5.44
C VAL A 119 -4.54 -33.06 6.55
N LYS A 120 -4.23 -32.46 7.71
CA LYS A 120 -3.63 -33.17 8.86
C LYS A 120 -4.63 -33.91 9.75
N ASN A 121 -5.93 -33.72 9.54
CA ASN A 121 -6.98 -34.36 10.34
C ASN A 121 -7.50 -35.67 9.73
N ASP A 122 -7.00 -36.09 8.58
CA ASP A 122 -7.21 -37.45 8.09
C ASP A 122 -6.24 -38.37 8.85
N SER A 123 -6.80 -39.21 9.72
CA SER A 123 -6.14 -40.21 10.55
C SER A 123 -5.11 -41.07 9.79
N PRO A 124 -4.05 -41.59 10.46
CA PRO A 124 -3.08 -42.46 9.81
C PRO A 124 -3.79 -43.69 9.22
N PRO A 125 -3.35 -44.22 8.07
CA PRO A 125 -3.94 -45.44 7.52
C PRO A 125 -3.67 -46.57 8.51
N ILE A 126 -4.75 -47.23 8.93
CA ILE A 126 -4.72 -48.47 9.71
C ILE A 126 -4.07 -49.53 8.82
N ASP A 127 -2.95 -50.09 9.29
CA ASP A 127 -2.28 -51.24 8.67
C ASP A 127 -3.26 -52.41 8.55
N ILE A 128 -3.78 -52.65 7.34
CA ILE A 128 -4.45 -53.91 7.02
C ILE A 128 -3.37 -54.87 6.53
N ILE A 129 -2.91 -55.71 7.47
CA ILE A 129 -2.10 -56.90 7.20
C ILE A 129 -2.94 -57.82 6.31
N GLN A 130 -2.70 -57.81 5.00
CA GLN A 130 -3.17 -58.86 4.10
C GLN A 130 -2.21 -60.05 4.20
N ILE A 131 -2.68 -61.07 4.92
CA ILE A 131 -2.08 -62.40 4.99
C ILE A 131 -2.29 -63.09 3.64
N GLU A 132 -1.24 -63.24 2.84
CA GLU A 132 -1.20 -64.27 1.79
C GLU A 132 -0.22 -65.38 2.18
N LEU A 133 -0.75 -66.60 2.06
CA LEU A 133 -0.17 -67.87 2.45
C LEU A 133 0.53 -68.47 1.21
N GLY A 134 1.87 -68.56 1.21
CA GLY A 134 2.60 -69.21 0.11
C GLY A 134 4.13 -69.26 0.23
N LEU A 135 4.64 -70.34 0.84
CA LEU A 135 5.95 -71.01 0.61
C LEU A 135 7.30 -70.27 0.85
N VAL A 136 7.81 -70.44 2.08
CA VAL A 136 9.16 -70.93 2.51
C VAL A 136 10.48 -70.44 1.81
N SER A 137 11.16 -69.53 2.53
CA SER A 137 12.61 -69.35 2.87
C SER A 137 13.73 -69.14 1.83
N LEU A 138 14.43 -67.99 1.92
CA LEU A 138 15.78 -67.80 2.53
C LEU A 138 16.16 -66.29 2.58
N PRO A 139 16.98 -65.82 3.55
CA PRO A 139 17.17 -64.38 3.83
C PRO A 139 18.38 -63.77 3.10
N GLN A 140 18.24 -62.52 2.63
CA GLN A 140 19.35 -61.67 2.22
C GLN A 140 19.16 -60.25 2.80
N PRO A 141 20.21 -59.61 3.36
CA PRO A 141 20.04 -58.43 4.21
C PRO A 141 20.02 -57.11 3.43
N GLU A 142 19.26 -56.16 4.00
CA GLU A 142 19.43 -54.70 4.02
C GLU A 142 19.98 -53.97 2.78
N ASN A 143 19.18 -53.04 2.23
CA ASN A 143 19.47 -51.59 2.25
C ASN A 143 18.66 -50.84 1.19
N HIS A 144 17.45 -50.35 1.52
CA HIS A 144 16.83 -49.20 0.83
C HIS A 144 15.72 -48.59 1.70
N SER A 145 16.11 -47.75 2.68
CA SER A 145 15.15 -46.91 3.44
C SER A 145 15.78 -45.62 3.98
N GLN A 146 16.83 -45.10 3.33
CA GLN A 146 17.47 -43.84 3.73
C GLN A 146 17.25 -42.67 2.75
N SER A 147 16.78 -42.89 1.52
CA SER A 147 16.52 -41.79 0.57
C SER A 147 15.22 -41.05 0.84
N ASP A 148 14.16 -41.76 1.22
CA ASP A 148 12.81 -41.19 1.25
C ASP A 148 12.55 -40.36 2.51
N ASN A 149 13.12 -40.76 3.65
CA ASN A 149 13.06 -39.99 4.89
C ASN A 149 13.84 -38.67 4.81
N ASN A 150 14.98 -38.65 4.13
CA ASN A 150 15.77 -37.43 3.97
C ASN A 150 15.09 -36.40 3.05
N ASN A 151 14.44 -36.87 1.99
CA ASN A 151 13.68 -36.00 1.08
C ASN A 151 12.44 -35.40 1.75
N ASN A 152 11.68 -36.21 2.50
CA ASN A 152 10.50 -35.74 3.22
C ASN A 152 10.85 -34.72 4.33
N ASN A 153 11.95 -34.94 5.06
CA ASN A 153 12.43 -34.00 6.07
C ASN A 153 12.91 -32.67 5.46
N ASN A 154 13.58 -32.71 4.31
CA ASN A 154 14.04 -31.51 3.62
C ASN A 154 12.88 -30.68 3.04
N ILE A 155 11.84 -31.32 2.51
CA ILE A 155 10.63 -30.64 2.01
C ILE A 155 9.89 -29.97 3.17
N ASN A 156 9.61 -30.71 4.25
CA ASN A 156 8.96 -30.16 5.44
C ASN A 156 9.74 -28.98 6.06
N ASN A 157 11.08 -29.04 6.05
CA ASN A 157 11.90 -27.95 6.59
C ASN A 157 11.87 -26.70 5.68
N LYS A 158 11.90 -26.87 4.36
CA LYS A 158 11.75 -25.77 3.41
C LYS A 158 10.39 -25.09 3.52
N ASP A 159 9.31 -25.86 3.63
CA ASP A 159 7.96 -25.31 3.77
C ASP A 159 7.78 -24.57 5.10
N LYS A 160 8.39 -25.09 6.18
CA LYS A 160 8.42 -24.41 7.48
C LYS A 160 9.19 -23.08 7.42
N ILE A 161 10.36 -23.06 6.78
CA ILE A 161 11.16 -21.83 6.60
C ILE A 161 10.39 -20.83 5.71
N LYS A 162 9.74 -21.29 4.65
CA LYS A 162 8.91 -20.45 3.77
C LYS A 162 7.74 -19.84 4.53
N TYR A 163 6.98 -20.63 5.29
CA TYR A 163 5.88 -20.14 6.12
C TYR A 163 6.35 -19.12 7.15
N ASN A 164 7.46 -19.39 7.84
CA ASN A 164 8.05 -18.46 8.79
C ASN A 164 8.54 -17.17 8.11
N SER A 165 9.13 -17.27 6.92
CA SER A 165 9.60 -16.11 6.15
C SER A 165 8.45 -15.22 5.69
N LEU A 166 7.35 -15.81 5.19
CA LEU A 166 6.11 -15.09 4.93
C LEU A 166 5.54 -14.48 6.21
N ARG A 167 5.69 -15.19 7.34
CA ARG A 167 5.31 -14.68 8.65
C ARG A 167 5.99 -13.36 8.99
N TYR A 168 7.31 -13.36 8.91
CA TYR A 168 8.13 -12.18 9.13
C TYR A 168 7.88 -11.11 8.07
N LEU A 169 7.68 -11.46 6.80
CA LEU A 169 7.43 -10.49 5.73
C LEU A 169 6.25 -9.56 6.05
N SER A 170 5.10 -10.10 6.47
CA SER A 170 3.96 -9.22 6.79
C SER A 170 4.22 -8.34 8.01
N TYR A 171 5.01 -8.80 9.00
CA TYR A 171 5.44 -7.94 10.11
C TYR A 171 6.45 -6.87 9.67
N VAL A 172 7.31 -7.18 8.70
CA VAL A 172 8.26 -6.22 8.12
C VAL A 172 7.51 -5.13 7.37
N VAL A 173 6.53 -5.48 6.54
CA VAL A 173 5.71 -4.51 5.80
C VAL A 173 4.91 -3.63 6.76
N LEU A 174 4.29 -4.23 7.79
CA LEU A 174 3.62 -3.47 8.84
C LEU A 174 4.57 -2.54 9.58
N GLY A 175 5.77 -3.02 9.94
CA GLY A 175 6.80 -2.23 10.59
C GLY A 175 7.28 -1.07 9.71
N TYR A 176 7.47 -1.31 8.41
CA TYR A 176 7.81 -0.28 7.43
C TYR A 176 6.75 0.82 7.39
N LEU A 177 5.47 0.44 7.23
CA LEU A 177 4.35 1.39 7.25
C LEU A 177 4.34 2.23 8.52
N MET A 178 4.45 1.60 9.70
CA MET A 178 4.42 2.32 10.98
C MET A 178 5.60 3.28 11.14
N ILE A 179 6.81 2.85 10.78
CA ILE A 179 8.04 3.65 10.92
C ILE A 179 7.99 4.86 9.99
N VAL A 180 7.68 4.67 8.71
CA VAL A 180 7.67 5.75 7.72
C VAL A 180 6.64 6.82 8.10
N HIS A 181 5.40 6.42 8.42
CA HIS A 181 4.35 7.36 8.83
C HIS A 181 4.68 8.05 10.14
N PHE A 182 5.22 7.34 11.14
CA PHE A 182 5.60 7.94 12.42
C PHE A 182 6.66 9.02 12.24
N PHE A 183 7.76 8.71 11.54
CA PHE A 183 8.83 9.68 11.31
C PHE A 183 8.34 10.84 10.43
N GLY A 184 7.59 10.57 9.36
CA GLY A 184 7.01 11.61 8.51
C GLY A 184 6.13 12.57 9.30
N PHE A 185 5.18 12.03 10.08
CA PHE A 185 4.28 12.81 10.92
C PHE A 185 5.05 13.67 11.93
N ARG A 186 6.04 13.08 12.62
CA ARG A 186 6.85 13.79 13.61
C ARG A 186 7.69 14.91 12.98
N PHE A 187 8.36 14.64 11.86
CA PHE A 187 9.17 15.64 11.17
C PHE A 187 8.31 16.80 10.65
N LEU A 188 7.17 16.51 10.01
CA LEU A 188 6.28 17.54 9.47
C LEU A 188 5.66 18.40 10.59
N THR A 189 5.20 17.77 11.66
CA THR A 189 4.65 18.48 12.84
C THR A 189 5.70 19.36 13.50
N LEU A 190 6.94 18.87 13.65
CA LEU A 190 8.05 19.64 14.21
C LEU A 190 8.35 20.86 13.34
N TYR A 191 8.47 20.67 12.03
CA TYR A 191 8.72 21.75 11.07
C TYR A 191 7.63 22.82 11.14
N LEU A 192 6.36 22.44 11.09
CA LEU A 192 5.23 23.37 11.14
C LEU A 192 5.10 24.11 12.48
N ASN A 193 5.57 23.52 13.57
CA ASN A 193 5.61 24.21 14.85
C ASN A 193 6.76 25.20 14.95
N TYR A 194 7.89 24.91 14.30
CA TYR A 194 9.08 25.75 14.28
C TYR A 194 8.95 26.94 13.32
N ILE A 195 8.41 26.73 12.11
CA ILE A 195 8.30 27.80 11.10
C ILE A 195 6.99 28.59 11.26
N SER A 196 7.10 29.84 11.70
CA SER A 196 5.93 30.70 11.95
C SER A 196 5.12 30.98 10.68
N SER A 197 5.74 31.05 9.50
CA SER A 197 5.04 31.33 8.24
C SER A 197 4.03 30.24 7.88
N ALA A 198 4.44 28.97 7.81
CA ALA A 198 3.54 27.88 7.48
C ALA A 198 2.48 27.66 8.58
N LYS A 199 2.87 27.85 9.85
CA LYS A 199 1.95 27.81 10.99
C LYS A 199 0.81 28.82 10.87
N HIS A 200 1.13 30.04 10.44
CA HIS A 200 0.16 31.11 10.28
C HIS A 200 -0.84 30.81 9.15
N VAL A 201 -0.38 30.23 8.03
CA VAL A 201 -1.26 29.79 6.94
C VAL A 201 -2.30 28.80 7.44
N LEU A 202 -1.87 27.78 8.21
CA LEU A 202 -2.79 26.78 8.77
C LEU A 202 -3.74 27.36 9.81
N LYS A 203 -3.26 28.26 10.68
CA LYS A 203 -4.10 28.96 11.66
C LYS A 203 -5.18 29.82 10.99
N ASN A 204 -4.84 30.54 9.92
CA ASN A 204 -5.78 31.36 9.17
C ASN A 204 -6.88 30.53 8.51
N LYS A 205 -6.53 29.36 7.98
CA LYS A 205 -7.48 28.40 7.43
C LYS A 205 -8.17 27.56 8.54
N GLY A 206 -7.79 27.76 9.81
CA GLY A 206 -8.27 27.04 11.00
C GLY A 206 -8.12 25.52 10.94
N ILE A 207 -7.09 25.06 10.24
CA ILE A 207 -6.71 23.64 10.16
C ILE A 207 -5.76 23.34 11.32
N LYS A 208 -6.01 22.25 12.05
CA LYS A 208 -5.09 21.82 13.12
C LYS A 208 -3.79 21.31 12.52
N ILE A 209 -2.66 21.70 13.11
CA ILE A 209 -1.31 21.32 12.63
C ILE A 209 -1.13 19.80 12.63
N GLU A 210 -1.59 19.11 13.68
CA GLU A 210 -1.49 17.66 13.79
C GLU A 210 -2.31 16.95 12.71
N THR A 211 -3.56 17.39 12.50
CA THR A 211 -4.42 16.85 11.45
C THR A 211 -3.81 17.08 10.07
N PHE A 212 -3.32 18.30 9.79
CA PHE A 212 -2.63 18.59 8.54
C PHE A 212 -1.41 17.68 8.33
N SER A 213 -0.62 17.49 9.39
CA SER A 213 0.62 16.71 9.30
C SER A 213 0.34 15.24 9.02
N LEU A 214 -0.60 14.65 9.77
CA LEU A 214 -0.96 13.24 9.58
C LEU A 214 -1.58 13.00 8.21
N PHE A 215 -2.52 13.87 7.82
CA PHE A 215 -3.23 13.79 6.55
C PHE A 215 -2.25 13.88 5.38
N THR A 216 -1.38 14.90 5.38
CA THR A 216 -0.42 15.11 4.30
C THR A 216 0.52 13.92 4.19
N ILE A 217 1.10 13.44 5.29
CA ILE A 217 2.06 12.33 5.23
C ILE A 217 1.43 11.04 4.69
N VAL A 218 0.22 10.70 5.14
CA VAL A 218 -0.50 9.52 4.64
C VAL A 218 -0.87 9.71 3.17
N SER A 219 -1.36 10.89 2.78
CA SER A 219 -1.71 11.22 1.39
C SER A 219 -0.49 11.12 0.47
N THR A 220 0.62 11.75 0.84
CA THR A 220 1.89 11.72 0.09
C THR A 220 2.40 10.28 -0.04
N PHE A 221 2.43 9.52 1.06
CA PHE A 221 2.91 8.13 1.07
C PHE A 221 2.04 7.21 0.22
N ALA A 222 0.72 7.34 0.34
CA ALA A 222 -0.24 6.56 -0.44
C ALA A 222 -0.29 7.00 -1.90
N SER A 223 0.38 8.09 -2.28
CA SER A 223 0.31 8.67 -3.63
C SER A 223 -1.07 9.24 -3.98
N CYS A 224 -1.83 9.72 -2.98
CA CYS A 224 -3.16 10.27 -3.16
C CYS A 224 -3.10 11.63 -3.87
N GLY A 225 -2.63 12.66 -3.18
CA GLY A 225 -2.58 14.04 -3.70
C GLY A 225 -3.57 15.00 -3.08
N TYR A 226 -4.39 14.50 -2.17
CA TYR A 226 -5.15 15.36 -1.29
C TYR A 226 -4.23 16.10 -0.34
N VAL A 227 -4.55 17.37 -0.15
CA VAL A 227 -3.97 18.21 0.90
C VAL A 227 -5.14 18.96 1.55
N PRO A 228 -5.15 19.17 2.88
CA PRO A 228 -6.28 19.80 3.56
C PRO A 228 -6.56 21.26 3.18
N THR A 229 -5.72 21.86 2.34
CA THR A 229 -5.88 23.22 1.81
C THR A 229 -6.50 23.17 0.43
N ASN A 230 -7.44 24.08 0.13
CA ASN A 230 -8.17 24.11 -1.13
C ASN A 230 -7.26 24.29 -2.35
N GLU A 231 -6.19 25.08 -2.21
CA GLU A 231 -5.23 25.35 -3.28
C GLU A 231 -4.06 24.34 -3.28
N ASN A 232 -4.22 23.18 -2.63
CA ASN A 232 -3.17 22.17 -2.50
C ASN A 232 -1.88 22.79 -1.89
N MET A 233 -0.69 22.39 -2.36
CA MET A 233 0.60 22.90 -1.88
C MET A 233 0.97 24.29 -2.41
N ILE A 234 0.13 24.93 -3.24
CA ILE A 234 0.38 26.26 -3.80
C ILE A 234 0.56 27.31 -2.69
N VAL A 235 -0.22 27.22 -1.60
CA VAL A 235 -0.09 28.14 -0.45
C VAL A 235 1.26 28.05 0.26
N PHE A 236 1.98 26.94 0.07
CA PHE A 236 3.31 26.70 0.63
C PHE A 236 4.44 26.88 -0.39
N LYS A 237 4.15 27.40 -1.59
CA LYS A 237 5.12 27.72 -2.67
C LYS A 237 6.39 28.44 -2.18
N LYS A 238 6.27 29.37 -1.23
CA LYS A 238 7.41 30.13 -0.67
C LYS A 238 8.17 29.37 0.43
N ASN A 239 7.56 28.34 1.02
CA ASN A 239 8.08 27.55 2.13
C ASN A 239 8.85 26.33 1.63
N SER A 240 9.99 26.54 0.96
CA SER A 240 10.79 25.47 0.36
C SER A 240 11.22 24.38 1.33
N GLY A 241 11.41 24.69 2.62
CA GLY A 241 11.72 23.69 3.63
C GLY A 241 10.60 22.66 3.83
N LEU A 242 9.33 23.06 3.68
CA LEU A 242 8.18 22.15 3.76
C LEU A 242 8.20 21.18 2.58
N LEU A 243 8.36 21.73 1.38
CA LEU A 243 8.40 20.97 0.14
C LEU A 243 9.55 19.96 0.14
N LEU A 244 10.74 20.38 0.59
CA LEU A 244 11.90 19.50 0.68
C LEU A 244 11.72 18.41 1.73
N LEU A 245 10.99 18.67 2.82
CA LEU A 245 10.70 17.65 3.84
C LEU A 245 9.72 16.59 3.33
N ILE A 246 8.71 16.99 2.55
CA ILE A 246 7.71 16.09 1.97
C ILE A 246 8.29 15.31 0.78
N LEU A 247 9.22 15.90 0.02
CA LEU A 247 9.78 15.33 -1.21
C LEU A 247 10.36 13.90 -1.07
N PRO A 248 11.22 13.59 -0.07
CA PRO A 248 11.67 12.20 0.15
C PRO A 248 10.53 11.23 0.46
N HIS A 249 9.46 11.71 1.08
CA HIS A 249 8.32 10.88 1.46
C HIS A 249 7.54 10.38 0.25
N ILE A 250 7.48 11.16 -0.83
CA ILE A 250 6.90 10.74 -2.13
C ILE A 250 7.60 9.49 -2.65
N PHE A 251 8.93 9.45 -2.57
CA PHE A 251 9.71 8.31 -3.04
C PHE A 251 9.56 7.09 -2.13
N LEU A 252 9.42 7.28 -0.81
CA LEU A 252 9.20 6.18 0.15
C LEU A 252 7.81 5.52 0.01
N GLY A 253 6.86 6.21 -0.61
CA GLY A 253 5.52 5.71 -0.92
C GLY A 253 5.52 4.66 -2.03
N ASN A 254 4.36 4.51 -2.68
CA ASN A 254 4.12 3.48 -3.71
C ASN A 254 5.22 3.43 -4.80
N THR A 255 5.74 4.60 -5.18
CA THR A 255 6.75 4.76 -6.24
C THR A 255 7.98 3.87 -6.11
N LEU A 256 8.74 3.98 -5.01
CA LEU A 256 9.93 3.17 -4.76
C LEU A 256 9.69 2.14 -3.66
N TYR A 257 8.44 1.89 -3.27
CA TYR A 257 8.11 0.95 -2.21
C TYR A 257 8.86 -0.39 -2.34
N PRO A 258 8.88 -1.08 -3.51
CA PRO A 258 9.64 -2.32 -3.67
C PRO A 258 11.14 -2.20 -3.34
N SER A 259 11.77 -1.11 -3.78
CA SER A 259 13.20 -0.85 -3.56
C SER A 259 13.48 -0.48 -2.11
N CYS A 260 12.67 0.39 -1.52
CA CYS A 260 12.77 0.81 -0.12
C CYS A 260 12.51 -0.36 0.83
N LEU A 261 11.51 -1.19 0.55
CA LEU A 261 11.23 -2.41 1.30
C LEU A 261 12.43 -3.37 1.28
N ARG A 262 13.05 -3.57 0.11
CA ARG A 262 14.24 -4.44 -0.01
C ARG A 262 15.41 -3.90 0.81
N LEU A 263 15.68 -2.60 0.75
CA LEU A 263 16.69 -1.95 1.59
C LEU A 263 16.36 -2.11 3.07
N PHE A 264 15.10 -1.95 3.46
CA PHE A 264 14.64 -2.11 4.83
C PHE A 264 14.87 -3.55 5.35
N ILE A 265 14.58 -4.57 4.52
CA ILE A 265 14.88 -5.97 4.84
C ILE A 265 16.39 -6.21 4.98
N ILE A 266 17.23 -5.59 4.15
CA ILE A 266 18.70 -5.70 4.25
C ILE A 266 19.19 -5.10 5.58
N VAL A 267 18.66 -3.95 5.99
CA VAL A 267 18.97 -3.33 7.28
C VAL A 267 18.55 -4.24 8.43
N LEU A 268 17.31 -4.76 8.41
CA LEU A 268 16.83 -5.70 9.43
C LEU A 268 17.65 -6.99 9.48
N LYS A 269 18.07 -7.52 8.33
CA LYS A 269 18.99 -8.65 8.27
C LYS A 269 20.30 -8.33 8.98
N SER A 270 20.88 -7.15 8.74
CA SER A 270 22.13 -6.74 9.36
C SER A 270 22.01 -6.58 10.88
N VAL A 271 20.87 -6.09 11.36
CA VAL A 271 20.62 -5.86 12.80
C VAL A 271 20.28 -7.16 13.52
N THR A 272 19.36 -7.96 12.99
CA THR A 272 18.82 -9.14 13.70
C THR A 272 19.61 -10.43 13.39
N LYS A 273 20.39 -10.47 12.30
CA LYS A 273 21.19 -11.64 11.84
C LYS A 273 20.40 -12.95 11.72
N ARG A 274 19.09 -12.84 11.47
CA ARG A 274 18.15 -13.95 11.30
C ARG A 274 18.24 -14.57 9.90
N GLU A 275 18.17 -15.90 9.82
CA GLU A 275 18.28 -16.64 8.55
C GLU A 275 17.06 -16.42 7.65
N GLU A 276 15.89 -16.14 8.25
CA GLU A 276 14.63 -15.91 7.56
C GLU A 276 14.70 -14.70 6.60
N PHE A 277 15.39 -13.62 6.98
CA PHE A 277 15.59 -12.46 6.09
C PHE A 277 16.55 -12.79 4.93
N SER A 278 17.53 -13.66 5.17
CA SER A 278 18.43 -14.13 4.11
C SER A 278 17.69 -15.01 3.11
N TYR A 279 16.81 -15.89 3.60
CA TYR A 279 15.94 -16.72 2.79
C TYR A 279 14.99 -15.86 1.93
N LEU A 280 14.38 -14.85 2.55
CA LEU A 280 13.45 -13.94 1.88
C LEU A 280 14.08 -13.14 0.73
N LEU A 281 15.28 -12.60 0.93
CA LEU A 281 15.99 -11.83 -0.10
C LEU A 281 16.50 -12.71 -1.26
N LYS A 282 16.80 -13.98 -1.00
CA LYS A 282 17.32 -14.94 -1.99
C LYS A 282 16.19 -15.57 -2.82
N ASN A 283 15.06 -15.88 -2.18
CA ASN A 283 13.94 -16.59 -2.80
C ASN A 283 12.75 -15.66 -3.06
N SER A 284 13.00 -14.41 -3.45
CA SER A 284 11.96 -13.39 -3.54
C SER A 284 10.81 -13.75 -4.50
N LYS A 285 11.13 -14.41 -5.62
CA LYS A 285 10.14 -14.90 -6.60
C LYS A 285 9.25 -16.02 -6.04
N GLU A 286 9.79 -16.87 -5.18
CA GLU A 286 9.07 -18.02 -4.61
C GLU A 286 8.11 -17.62 -3.47
N MET A 287 8.29 -16.43 -2.92
CA MET A 287 7.41 -15.89 -1.87
C MET A 287 6.05 -15.46 -2.43
N GLY A 288 5.94 -15.20 -3.74
CA GLY A 288 4.68 -14.75 -4.35
C GLY A 288 4.22 -13.35 -3.91
N TYR A 289 5.15 -12.50 -3.42
CA TYR A 289 4.86 -11.10 -3.11
C TYR A 289 5.42 -10.19 -4.20
N ASP A 290 4.54 -9.58 -4.99
CA ASP A 290 4.91 -8.82 -6.19
C ASP A 290 5.84 -7.64 -5.91
N HIS A 291 5.70 -6.99 -4.75
CA HIS A 291 6.57 -5.88 -4.35
C HIS A 291 7.96 -6.33 -3.85
N LEU A 292 8.21 -7.63 -3.67
CA LEU A 292 9.55 -8.12 -3.34
C LEU A 292 10.37 -8.35 -4.62
N LEU A 293 10.70 -7.25 -5.29
CA LEU A 293 11.46 -7.29 -6.54
C LEU A 293 12.89 -7.78 -6.32
N SER A 294 13.45 -8.40 -7.37
CA SER A 294 14.87 -8.81 -7.41
C SER A 294 15.80 -7.58 -7.40
N PRO A 295 17.09 -7.71 -7.00
CA PRO A 295 17.95 -6.55 -6.80
C PRO A 295 18.20 -5.77 -8.10
N LEU A 296 18.29 -6.46 -9.23
CA LEU A 296 18.42 -5.84 -10.55
C LEU A 296 17.17 -5.03 -10.92
N HIS A 297 15.98 -5.56 -10.63
CA HIS A 297 14.72 -4.85 -10.91
C HIS A 297 14.55 -3.62 -10.01
N CYS A 298 14.93 -3.72 -8.73
CA CYS A 298 14.96 -2.57 -7.82
C CYS A 298 15.90 -1.46 -8.35
N TRP A 299 17.11 -1.83 -8.78
CA TRP A 299 18.05 -0.86 -9.33
C TRP A 299 17.53 -0.21 -10.61
N ASN A 300 17.00 -1.01 -11.53
CA ASN A 300 16.40 -0.49 -12.77
C ASN A 300 15.25 0.47 -12.46
N LEU A 301 14.38 0.14 -11.51
CA LEU A 301 13.26 0.98 -11.09
C LEU A 301 13.75 2.32 -10.50
N VAL A 302 14.78 2.30 -9.64
CA VAL A 302 15.37 3.53 -9.10
C VAL A 302 15.95 4.39 -10.24
N VAL A 303 16.72 3.80 -11.14
CA VAL A 303 17.34 4.51 -12.26
C VAL A 303 16.29 5.13 -13.19
N THR A 304 15.21 4.40 -13.51
CA THR A 304 14.15 4.92 -14.41
C THR A 304 13.34 6.04 -13.75
N VAL A 305 12.97 5.90 -12.46
CA VAL A 305 12.23 6.94 -11.73
C VAL A 305 13.04 8.23 -11.65
N PHE A 306 14.29 8.15 -11.18
CA PHE A 306 15.15 9.33 -11.09
C PHE A 306 15.54 9.90 -12.45
N GLY A 307 15.83 9.05 -13.44
CA GLY A 307 16.18 9.48 -14.79
C GLY A 307 15.04 10.27 -15.44
N LEU A 308 13.81 9.78 -15.37
CA LEU A 308 12.65 10.47 -15.92
C LEU A 308 12.30 11.74 -15.14
N ASN A 309 12.49 11.74 -13.81
CA ASN A 309 12.32 12.93 -12.98
C ASN A 309 13.32 14.04 -13.36
N VAL A 310 14.60 13.69 -13.58
CA VAL A 310 15.63 14.65 -14.04
C VAL A 310 15.28 15.22 -15.41
N ILE A 311 14.85 14.39 -16.36
CA ILE A 311 14.42 14.85 -17.70
C ILE A 311 13.27 15.86 -17.57
N GLN A 312 12.23 15.52 -16.81
CA GLN A 312 11.11 16.42 -16.59
C GLN A 312 11.53 17.70 -15.87
N PHE A 313 12.43 17.62 -14.89
CA PHE A 313 12.92 18.78 -14.16
C PHE A 313 13.64 19.76 -15.09
N VAL A 314 14.51 19.25 -15.96
CA VAL A 314 15.21 20.07 -16.96
C VAL A 314 14.22 20.73 -17.92
N LEU A 315 13.24 19.97 -18.43
CA LEU A 315 12.22 20.50 -19.35
C LEU A 315 11.32 21.54 -18.66
N PHE A 316 10.86 21.27 -17.45
CA PHE A 316 10.02 22.18 -16.66
C PHE A 316 10.77 23.47 -16.37
N CYS A 317 12.00 23.40 -15.88
CA CYS A 317 12.83 24.58 -15.67
C CYS A 317 13.06 25.33 -16.99
N SER A 318 13.34 24.66 -18.10
CA SER A 318 13.61 25.34 -19.38
C SER A 318 12.40 26.10 -19.92
N LEU A 319 11.19 25.56 -19.78
CA LEU A 319 9.96 26.14 -20.32
C LEU A 319 9.37 27.21 -19.40
N GLU A 320 9.43 27.01 -18.08
CA GLU A 320 8.68 27.83 -17.12
C GLU A 320 9.55 28.83 -16.34
N TRP A 321 10.88 28.86 -16.50
CA TRP A 321 11.77 29.71 -15.68
C TRP A 321 11.37 31.20 -15.64
N SER A 322 10.92 31.68 -16.79
CA SER A 322 10.56 33.08 -17.06
C SER A 322 9.04 33.29 -17.10
N SER A 323 8.24 32.29 -16.74
CA SER A 323 6.78 32.41 -16.72
C SER A 323 6.28 33.13 -15.45
N LYS A 324 5.04 33.62 -15.52
CA LYS A 324 4.37 34.31 -14.39
C LYS A 324 4.21 33.40 -13.17
N ILE A 325 4.23 32.08 -13.37
CA ILE A 325 4.05 31.08 -12.31
C ILE A 325 5.22 31.15 -11.30
N MET A 326 6.43 31.38 -11.81
CA MET A 326 7.66 31.51 -11.03
C MET A 326 7.94 32.95 -10.59
N GLU A 327 7.07 33.90 -10.90
CA GLU A 327 7.22 35.29 -10.51
C GLU A 327 7.17 35.45 -8.97
N GLY A 328 8.05 36.31 -8.45
CA GLY A 328 8.19 36.53 -7.01
C GLY A 328 8.88 35.41 -6.22
N LEU A 329 9.47 34.42 -6.89
CA LEU A 329 10.30 33.38 -6.25
C LEU A 329 11.79 33.62 -6.44
N ASN A 330 12.55 33.40 -5.38
CA ASN A 330 14.02 33.37 -5.44
C ASN A 330 14.51 32.13 -6.19
N LEU A 331 15.76 32.15 -6.70
CA LEU A 331 16.38 31.03 -7.42
C LEU A 331 16.24 29.68 -6.70
N TYR A 332 16.55 29.66 -5.40
CA TYR A 332 16.41 28.47 -4.56
C TYR A 332 14.95 27.97 -4.50
N GLN A 333 13.99 28.88 -4.31
CA GLN A 333 12.58 28.54 -4.24
C GLN A 333 12.07 28.01 -5.58
N LYS A 334 12.49 28.61 -6.70
CA LYS A 334 12.15 28.13 -8.05
C LYS A 334 12.61 26.70 -8.27
N VAL A 335 13.86 26.39 -7.91
CA VAL A 335 14.44 25.04 -8.06
C VAL A 335 13.67 24.03 -7.21
N VAL A 336 13.46 24.31 -5.93
CA VAL A 336 12.76 23.36 -5.03
C VAL A 336 11.30 23.17 -5.43
N ALA A 337 10.59 24.24 -5.78
CA ALA A 337 9.19 24.15 -6.22
C ALA A 337 9.05 23.40 -7.55
N SER A 338 9.98 23.62 -8.50
CA SER A 338 10.00 22.89 -9.77
C SER A 338 10.26 21.40 -9.57
N LEU A 339 11.25 21.06 -8.73
CA LEU A 339 11.57 19.68 -8.39
C LEU A 339 10.38 18.98 -7.71
N PHE A 340 9.71 19.67 -6.78
CA PHE A 340 8.52 19.16 -6.12
C PHE A 340 7.37 18.94 -7.10
N GLN A 341 7.07 19.92 -7.97
CA GLN A 341 5.99 19.81 -8.95
C GLN A 341 6.21 18.62 -9.90
N VAL A 342 7.42 18.50 -10.45
CA VAL A 342 7.77 17.42 -11.38
C VAL A 342 7.72 16.05 -10.71
N THR A 343 8.19 15.95 -9.46
CA THR A 343 8.13 14.68 -8.71
C THR A 343 6.71 14.23 -8.44
N ASN A 344 5.82 15.17 -8.08
CA ASN A 344 4.43 14.84 -7.81
C ASN A 344 3.60 14.57 -9.07
N ALA A 345 4.00 15.12 -10.22
CA ALA A 345 3.24 15.00 -11.47
C ALA A 345 2.98 13.54 -11.87
N ARG A 346 3.93 12.63 -11.62
CA ARG A 346 3.72 11.20 -11.87
C ARG A 346 3.09 10.48 -10.67
N HIS A 347 3.44 10.90 -9.45
CA HIS A 347 3.43 9.98 -8.33
C HIS A 347 2.43 10.28 -7.25
N SER A 348 2.11 11.53 -6.96
CA SER A 348 1.40 11.85 -5.72
C SER A 348 0.34 12.93 -5.90
N GLY A 349 0.14 13.51 -7.09
CA GLY A 349 -0.98 14.43 -7.35
C GLY A 349 -0.92 15.80 -6.65
N GLU A 350 0.02 16.01 -5.72
CA GLU A 350 0.20 17.31 -5.05
C GLU A 350 0.78 18.36 -6.00
N SER A 351 0.21 19.56 -6.00
CA SER A 351 0.64 20.65 -6.89
C SER A 351 1.08 21.88 -6.10
N VAL A 352 2.25 22.42 -6.47
CA VAL A 352 2.79 23.69 -5.94
C VAL A 352 2.52 24.85 -6.89
N PHE A 353 2.19 24.54 -8.14
CA PHE A 353 1.79 25.50 -9.15
C PHE A 353 0.40 25.15 -9.68
N ASP A 354 -0.31 26.18 -10.12
CA ASP A 354 -1.60 26.00 -10.79
C ASP A 354 -1.36 25.39 -12.17
N ILE A 355 -1.77 24.13 -12.31
CA ILE A 355 -1.60 23.32 -13.51
C ILE A 355 -2.27 23.99 -14.72
N SER A 356 -3.37 24.74 -14.52
CA SER A 356 -4.08 25.42 -15.61
C SER A 356 -3.28 26.55 -16.27
N THR A 357 -2.27 27.07 -15.57
CA THR A 357 -1.45 28.21 -16.04
C THR A 357 -0.13 27.77 -16.67
N ILE A 358 0.24 26.50 -16.54
CA ILE A 358 1.46 25.91 -17.08
C ILE A 358 1.37 25.83 -18.61
N SER A 359 2.52 25.95 -19.30
CA SER A 359 2.59 25.83 -20.75
C SER A 359 1.99 24.52 -21.27
N SER A 360 1.34 24.60 -22.43
CA SER A 360 0.68 23.45 -23.06
C SER A 360 1.64 22.29 -23.35
N ALA A 361 2.90 22.60 -23.70
CA ALA A 361 3.93 21.58 -23.91
C ALA A 361 4.21 20.76 -22.64
N MET A 362 4.26 21.43 -21.48
CA MET A 362 4.49 20.78 -20.21
C MET A 362 3.26 20.01 -19.72
N LEU A 363 2.05 20.48 -20.04
CA LEU A 363 0.81 19.73 -19.80
C LEU A 363 0.79 18.40 -20.56
N VAL A 364 1.15 18.41 -21.86
CA VAL A 364 1.28 17.18 -22.64
C VAL A 364 2.31 16.24 -22.02
N LEU A 365 3.44 16.78 -21.56
CA LEU A 365 4.44 15.98 -20.87
C LEU A 365 3.91 15.38 -19.56
N PHE A 366 3.13 16.12 -18.76
CA PHE A 366 2.48 15.56 -17.56
C PHE A 366 1.46 14.46 -17.92
N ILE A 367 0.67 14.65 -18.98
CA ILE A 367 -0.30 13.64 -19.44
C ILE A 367 0.38 12.34 -19.88
N VAL A 368 1.53 12.40 -20.56
CA VAL A 368 2.27 11.19 -20.98
C VAL A 368 2.89 10.45 -19.79
N MET A 369 3.06 11.15 -18.68
CA MET A 369 3.81 10.69 -17.52
C MET A 369 2.92 10.13 -16.41
N MET A 370 1.67 10.58 -16.34
CA MET A 370 0.56 10.01 -15.56
C MET A 370 -0.04 8.83 -16.32
#